data_AF-A0A3M1MG56-F1
#
_entry.id   AF-A0A3M1MG56-F1
#
_cell.length_a   1.000
_cell.length_b   1.000
_cell.length_c   1.000
_cell.angle_alpha   90.00
_cell.angle_beta   90.00
_cell.angle_gamma   90.00
#
_symmetry.space_group_name_H-M   'P 1'
#
loop_
_entity.id
_entity.type
_entity.pdbx_description
1 polymer ?
#
loop_
_entity_poly.entity_id
_entity_poly.type
_entity_poly.pdbx_seq_one_letter_code
_entity_poly.pdbx_strand_id
1 'polypeptide(L)'
;MNLPPFFHLSPAVQRALRQRQPLVALETAVVTHGLPHPVNLNLATDMEAEVRAGGAVPATIGVVRGKVCIGLDTADLAHLASDKPMRKISRRDYGAA
;
A
#
# COMPACT_ATOMS: atom_id res chain seq x y z
N MET A 1 2.72 10.17 -16.93
CA MET A 1 3.27 10.72 -15.66
C MET A 1 4.67 10.16 -15.52
N ASN A 2 5.70 11.00 -15.41
CA ASN A 2 7.08 10.55 -15.29
C ASN A 2 7.46 10.55 -13.81
N LEU A 3 7.41 9.38 -13.17
CA LEU A 3 7.79 9.23 -11.76
C LEU A 3 9.26 8.82 -11.65
N PRO A 4 9.96 9.24 -10.58
CA PRO A 4 11.31 8.75 -10.31
C PRO A 4 11.38 7.21 -10.23
N PRO A 5 12.56 6.60 -10.49
CA PRO A 5 12.70 5.15 -10.60
C PRO A 5 12.44 4.38 -9.28
N PHE A 6 12.44 5.07 -8.15
CA PHE A 6 12.10 4.51 -6.84
C PHE A 6 10.59 4.47 -6.56
N PHE A 7 9.74 4.94 -7.48
CA PHE A 7 8.30 4.70 -7.43
C PHE A 7 7.93 3.48 -8.27
N HIS A 8 7.09 2.61 -7.70
CA HIS A 8 6.50 1.48 -8.37
C HIS A 8 4.98 1.57 -8.31
N LEU A 9 4.31 1.63 -9.46
CA LEU A 9 2.85 1.60 -9.53
C LEU A 9 2.40 0.23 -10.01
N SER A 10 1.45 -0.36 -9.29
CA SER A 10 0.86 -1.63 -9.72
C SER A 10 0.12 -1.50 -11.05
N PRO A 11 -0.04 -2.60 -11.82
CA PRO A 11 -0.79 -2.58 -13.07
C PRO A 11 -2.23 -2.06 -12.90
N ALA A 12 -2.86 -2.33 -11.76
CA ALA A 12 -4.22 -1.86 -11.46
C ALA A 12 -4.26 -0.33 -11.30
N VAL A 13 -3.34 0.25 -10.53
CA VAL A 13 -3.24 1.71 -10.34
C VAL A 13 -2.91 2.41 -11.66
N GLN A 14 -1.95 1.87 -12.43
CA GLN A 14 -1.60 2.45 -13.72
C GLN A 14 -2.79 2.47 -14.69
N ARG A 15 -3.58 1.40 -14.72
CA ARG A 15 -4.80 1.31 -15.54
C ARG A 15 -5.86 2.28 -15.08
N ALA A 16 -6.12 2.36 -13.77
CA ALA A 16 -7.08 3.29 -13.19
C ALA A 16 -6.74 4.75 -13.56
N LEU A 17 -5.47 5.14 -13.45
CA LEU A 17 -4.99 6.47 -13.85
C LEU A 17 -5.21 6.74 -15.34
N ARG A 18 -4.88 5.78 -16.23
CA ARG A 18 -5.09 5.94 -17.68
C ARG A 18 -6.57 6.08 -18.03
N GLN A 19 -7.43 5.34 -17.34
CA GLN A 19 -8.87 5.30 -17.59
C GLN A 19 -9.64 6.37 -16.79
N ARG A 20 -8.95 7.20 -16.00
CA ARG A 20 -9.56 8.19 -15.08
C ARG A 20 -10.59 7.55 -14.14
N GLN A 21 -10.33 6.31 -13.72
CA GLN A 21 -11.13 5.64 -12.69
C GLN A 21 -10.81 6.23 -11.31
N PRO A 22 -11.80 6.30 -10.40
CA PRO A 22 -11.56 6.74 -9.04
C PRO A 22 -10.57 5.81 -8.33
N LEU A 23 -9.65 6.41 -7.59
CA LEU A 23 -8.62 5.73 -6.80
C LEU A 23 -8.74 6.16 -5.34
N VAL A 24 -8.58 5.21 -4.42
CA VAL A 24 -8.51 5.49 -2.98
C VAL A 24 -7.17 5.01 -2.47
N ALA A 25 -6.36 5.93 -1.94
CA ALA A 25 -5.10 5.60 -1.30
C ALA A 25 -5.34 5.09 0.12
N LEU A 26 -4.68 4.00 0.50
CA LEU A 26 -4.74 3.41 1.84
C LEU A 26 -3.33 3.35 2.44
N GLU A 27 -3.20 3.63 3.73
CA GLU A 27 -1.90 3.60 4.42
C GLU A 27 -1.53 2.20 4.94
N THR A 28 -0.25 2.00 5.25
CA THR A 28 0.30 0.76 5.83
C THR A 28 0.75 0.92 7.28
N ALA A 29 0.63 2.10 7.88
CA ALA A 29 1.07 2.34 9.26
C ALA A 29 0.17 1.57 10.27
N VAL A 30 -1.15 1.60 10.10
CA VAL A 30 -2.08 0.76 10.89
C VAL A 30 -1.80 -0.74 10.72
N VAL A 31 -1.39 -1.17 9.52
CA VAL A 31 -1.09 -2.58 9.22
C VAL A 31 0.16 -3.05 9.94
N THR A 32 1.19 -2.21 10.01
CA THR A 32 2.51 -2.57 10.55
C THR A 32 2.64 -2.29 12.05
N HIS A 33 1.88 -1.35 12.62
CA HIS A 33 2.05 -0.88 14.01
C HIS A 33 0.75 -0.69 14.78
N GLY A 34 -0.40 -0.75 14.12
CA GLY A 34 -1.69 -0.45 14.74
C GLY A 34 -2.39 -1.67 15.33
N LEU A 35 -2.24 -2.84 14.69
CA LEU A 35 -2.97 -4.06 15.05
C LEU A 35 -2.05 -5.29 14.97
N PRO A 36 -2.31 -6.33 15.79
CA PRO A 36 -1.53 -7.56 15.75
C PRO A 36 -1.84 -8.39 14.49
N HIS A 37 -0.90 -9.25 14.10
CA HIS A 37 -1.17 -10.33 13.14
C HIS A 37 -2.15 -11.35 13.74
N PRO A 38 -3.10 -11.93 12.98
CA PRO A 38 -3.42 -11.67 11.57
C PRO A 38 -4.46 -10.56 11.34
N VAL A 39 -4.90 -9.88 12.41
CA VAL A 39 -5.98 -8.87 12.35
C VAL A 39 -5.61 -7.71 11.42
N ASN A 40 -4.34 -7.29 11.43
CA ASN A 40 -3.82 -6.27 10.54
C ASN A 40 -3.97 -6.61 9.04
N LEU A 41 -3.67 -7.85 8.65
CA LEU A 41 -3.74 -8.32 7.27
C LEU A 41 -5.19 -8.44 6.81
N ASN A 42 -6.06 -8.97 7.68
CA ASN A 42 -7.49 -9.07 7.42
C ASN A 42 -8.08 -7.67 7.23
N LEU A 43 -7.81 -6.74 8.15
CA LEU A 43 -8.27 -5.36 8.03
C LEU A 43 -7.82 -4.72 6.71
N ALA A 44 -6.55 -4.84 6.35
CA ALA A 44 -6.05 -4.25 5.11
C ALA A 44 -6.76 -4.84 3.88
N THR A 45 -6.98 -6.15 3.87
CA THR A 45 -7.69 -6.85 2.79
C THR A 45 -9.16 -6.41 2.70
N ASP A 46 -9.84 -6.31 3.83
CA ASP A 46 -11.23 -5.87 3.93
C ASP A 46 -11.38 -4.42 3.49
N MET A 47 -10.47 -3.53 3.89
CA MET A 47 -10.44 -2.14 3.43
C MET A 47 -10.30 -2.04 1.91
N GLU A 48 -9.43 -2.83 1.30
CA GLU A 48 -9.33 -2.86 -0.17
C GLU A 48 -10.59 -3.42 -0.83
N ALA A 49 -11.25 -4.41 -0.22
CA ALA A 49 -12.50 -4.97 -0.71
C ALA A 49 -13.64 -3.94 -0.67
N GLU A 50 -13.76 -3.18 0.43
CA GLU A 50 -14.74 -2.11 0.58
C GLU A 50 -14.53 -0.99 -0.45
N VAL A 51 -13.28 -0.59 -0.71
CA VAL A 51 -12.98 0.38 -1.78
C VAL A 51 -13.45 -0.13 -3.15
N ARG A 52 -13.21 -1.42 -3.46
CA ARG A 52 -13.67 -2.03 -4.71
C ARG A 52 -15.19 -2.09 -4.79
N ALA A 53 -15.87 -2.43 -3.70
CA ALA A 53 -17.33 -2.45 -3.62
C ALA A 53 -17.94 -1.05 -3.85
N GLY A 54 -17.25 0.00 -3.40
CA GLY A 54 -17.58 1.39 -3.68
C GLY A 54 -17.29 1.87 -5.11
N GLY A 55 -16.81 0.99 -6.00
CA GLY A 55 -16.54 1.30 -7.41
C GLY A 55 -15.21 2.02 -7.67
N ALA A 56 -14.32 2.07 -6.67
CA ALA A 56 -12.99 2.66 -6.81
C ALA A 56 -11.89 1.59 -6.81
N VAL A 57 -10.71 1.97 -7.30
CA VAL A 57 -9.53 1.12 -7.27
C VAL A 57 -8.72 1.41 -5.99
N PRO A 58 -8.46 0.41 -5.13
CA PRO A 58 -7.61 0.62 -3.97
C PRO A 58 -6.14 0.75 -4.38
N ALA A 59 -5.44 1.65 -3.71
CA ALA A 59 -4.01 1.85 -3.82
C ALA A 59 -3.40 1.86 -2.41
N THR A 60 -3.22 0.69 -1.81
CA THR A 60 -2.45 0.56 -0.56
C THR A 60 -1.00 0.95 -0.82
N ILE A 61 -0.43 1.85 -0.01
CA ILE A 61 0.89 2.44 -0.22
C ILE A 61 1.85 2.06 0.90
N GLY A 62 3.03 1.60 0.53
CA GLY A 62 4.13 1.31 1.46
C GLY A 62 5.50 1.47 0.81
N VAL A 63 6.55 1.53 1.64
CA VAL A 63 7.93 1.42 1.16
C VAL A 63 8.38 -0.02 1.30
N VAL A 64 8.70 -0.65 0.18
CA VAL A 64 9.15 -2.05 0.13
C VAL A 64 10.47 -2.10 -0.62
N ARG A 65 11.52 -2.61 0.05
CA ARG A 65 12.87 -2.78 -0.53
C ARG A 65 13.40 -1.49 -1.20
N GLY A 66 13.27 -0.35 -0.50
CA GLY A 66 13.74 0.96 -0.98
C GLY A 66 12.89 1.58 -2.10
N LYS A 67 11.69 1.06 -2.37
CA LYS A 67 10.76 1.61 -3.38
C LYS A 67 9.44 2.01 -2.75
N VAL A 68 8.91 3.15 -3.17
CA VAL A 68 7.53 3.57 -2.87
C VAL A 68 6.60 2.78 -3.78
N CYS A 69 5.94 1.77 -3.23
CA CYS A 69 4.99 0.94 -3.94
C CYS A 69 3.58 1.51 -3.77
N ILE A 70 2.92 1.81 -4.88
CA ILE A 70 1.56 2.36 -4.95
C ILE A 70 0.64 1.28 -5.52
N GLY A 71 -0.21 0.74 -4.64
CA GLY A 71 -0.96 -0.49 -4.88
C GLY A 71 -0.08 -1.70 -4.58
N LEU A 72 0.02 -2.08 -3.31
CA LEU A 72 0.74 -3.30 -2.92
C LEU A 72 0.08 -4.54 -3.53
N ASP A 73 0.90 -5.54 -3.84
CA ASP A 73 0.39 -6.87 -4.11
C ASP A 73 0.17 -7.64 -2.80
N THR A 74 -0.46 -8.82 -2.90
CA THR A 74 -0.78 -9.65 -1.74
C THR A 74 0.48 -10.10 -0.98
N ALA A 75 1.60 -10.31 -1.67
CA ALA A 75 2.83 -10.78 -1.05
C ALA A 75 3.51 -9.66 -0.26
N ASP A 76 3.57 -8.45 -0.80
CA ASP A 76 4.09 -7.27 -0.13
C ASP A 76 3.20 -6.86 1.05
N LEU A 77 1.87 -6.93 0.89
CA LEU A 77 0.94 -6.65 1.98
C LEU A 77 1.10 -7.66 3.13
N ALA A 78 1.17 -8.96 2.82
CA ALA A 78 1.41 -10.00 3.81
C ALA A 78 2.80 -9.87 4.47
N HIS A 79 3.80 -9.44 3.70
CA HIS A 79 5.13 -9.16 4.24
C HIS A 79 5.08 -8.03 5.28
N LEU A 80 4.44 -6.91 4.96
CA LEU A 80 4.27 -5.78 5.89
C LEU A 80 3.41 -6.13 7.11
N ALA A 81 2.43 -7.03 6.95
CA ALA A 81 1.57 -7.48 8.05
C ALA A 81 2.18 -8.58 8.92
N SER A 82 3.40 -9.05 8.63
CA SER A 82 4.08 -10.09 9.42
C SER A 82 4.54 -9.57 10.78
N ASP A 83 4.79 -10.46 11.74
CA ASP A 83 5.31 -10.12 13.07
C ASP A 83 6.78 -9.66 13.09
N LYS A 84 7.38 -9.45 11.91
CA LYS A 84 8.76 -8.94 11.81
C LYS A 84 8.77 -7.46 12.14
N PRO A 85 9.83 -6.96 12.81
CA PRO A 85 9.95 -5.54 13.10
C PRO A 85 9.98 -4.73 11.80
N MET A 86 9.01 -3.83 11.65
CA MET A 86 8.91 -2.90 10.53
C MET A 86 9.31 -1.51 10.97
N ARG A 87 9.87 -0.71 10.06
CA ARG A 87 10.12 0.71 10.32
C ARG A 87 8.86 1.51 10.03
N LYS A 88 8.34 2.23 11.03
CA LYS A 88 7.33 3.27 10.79
C LYS A 88 7.97 4.43 10.04
N ILE A 89 7.42 4.77 8.87
CA ILE A 89 7.96 5.82 8.00
C ILE A 89 7.07 7.06 8.11
N SER A 90 7.65 8.17 8.54
CA SER A 90 7.08 9.51 8.40
C SER A 90 7.87 10.33 7.38
N ARG A 91 7.53 11.60 7.19
CA ARG A 91 8.14 12.50 6.20
C ARG A 91 9.68 12.52 6.26
N ARG A 92 10.25 12.49 7.46
CA ARG A 92 11.71 12.53 7.70
C ARG A 92 12.41 11.21 7.40
N ASP A 93 11.67 10.10 7.33
CA ASP A 93 12.25 8.76 7.23
C ASP A 93 12.47 8.33 5.78
N TYR A 94 11.80 8.94 4.81
CA TYR A 94 11.88 8.55 3.39
C TYR A 94 13.29 8.51 2.82
N GLY A 95 14.18 9.43 3.20
CA GLY A 95 15.55 9.44 2.69
C GLY A 95 16.41 8.26 3.19
N ALA A 96 16.03 7.65 4.31
CA ALA A 96 16.77 6.56 4.96
C ALA A 96 16.06 5.20 4.85
N ALA A 97 14.93 5.14 4.12
CA ALA A 97 14.08 3.96 3.98
C ALA A 97 14.27 3.25 2.63
#